data_AF-A0A5D4H817-F1
#
_entry.id   AF-A0A5D4H817-F1
#
_cell.length_a   1.000
_cell.length_b   1.000
_cell.length_c   1.000
_cell.angle_alpha   90.00
_cell.angle_beta   90.00
_cell.angle_gamma   90.00
#
_symmetry.space_group_name_H-M   'P 1'
#
loop_
_entity.id
_entity.type
_entity.pdbx_description
1 polymer ?
#
loop_
_entity_poly.entity_id
_entity_poly.type
_entity_poly.pdbx_seq_one_letter_code
_entity_poly.pdbx_strand_id
1 'polypeptide(L)'
;MDQKLKKQLQDFERQLDAALDALPTRGWSGTSALRLASELHEIGAFKKGIDEVGYIDRGYSILANGFVSGTDGAAADVESETDVRQMMEDLAFASHYYMIREYLYYSYNVHGAMNWSFQNGRVEIRFADKTIPRQFFTVHNDQVLGSKHHFRDFNHSEEILRLLKDEPEGVVTSNLETAEPLIRGEADLKLAAYFSLISPDSQIDLSGYTYEQFLSVYRMLLMKALYHRYFARAQDAVGAVYMPETDLLHGIEEDLGIGPDTSRKILKDMVYDRDATAGRVDASYFSLMREGEPDGRIVMRPHHFAIAEGLVNVLRVIAQRRPNTFLEQVSNEIGSAFVRRVKSAWEAEGFICHSEVSLREYDATLPDIDLLVISVESTLGYMLFVCELKCPVPPRWAKDQLKVLNKDSVSKAFRQVEVLKRFIQTEDGVRFLSRMLPKEGHPHFEGFVVGIEHLIITSDNAGMFFGAENTRVINFRTLERLLRRSDGDLALIQHVLRTYPEHADEALVTKMIEFQLGSLSVAYEAVTGSPLLEFPQGHWRSDPERQAMIDAFVTDGMHPFDVLEHRPPDLVVVDHNRGGDKGGD
;
A
#
# COMPACT_ATOMS: atom_id res chain seq x y z
N MET A 1 -6.02 -23.36 17.83
CA MET A 1 -6.88 -22.61 18.77
C MET A 1 -7.61 -23.59 19.66
N ASP A 2 -7.58 -23.38 20.98
CA ASP A 2 -8.31 -24.19 21.96
C ASP A 2 -9.83 -24.14 21.71
N GLN A 3 -10.53 -25.25 21.93
CA GLN A 3 -11.98 -25.38 21.72
C GLN A 3 -12.77 -24.41 22.60
N LYS A 4 -12.32 -24.17 23.84
CA LYS A 4 -12.97 -23.22 24.76
C LYS A 4 -12.91 -21.80 24.20
N LEU A 5 -11.72 -21.34 23.80
CA LEU A 5 -11.54 -20.01 23.20
C LEU A 5 -12.35 -19.86 21.91
N LYS A 6 -12.35 -20.88 21.03
CA LYS A 6 -13.15 -20.86 19.81
C LYS A 6 -14.64 -20.60 20.08
N LYS A 7 -15.20 -21.28 21.09
CA LYS A 7 -16.60 -21.07 21.48
C LYS A 7 -16.85 -19.66 22.02
N GLN A 8 -15.95 -19.14 22.85
CA GLN A 8 -16.06 -17.78 23.39
C GLN A 8 -16.02 -16.71 22.28
N LEU A 9 -15.15 -16.89 21.27
CA LEU A 9 -15.11 -16.00 20.11
C LEU A 9 -16.42 -16.04 19.32
N GLN A 10 -16.98 -17.23 19.06
CA GLN A 10 -18.25 -17.38 18.35
C GLN A 10 -19.43 -16.77 19.13
N ASP A 11 -19.44 -16.89 20.45
CA ASP A 11 -20.46 -16.29 21.31
C ASP A 11 -20.36 -14.75 21.33
N PHE A 12 -19.14 -14.21 21.31
CA PHE A 12 -18.89 -12.77 21.22
C PHE A 12 -19.23 -12.20 19.84
N GLU A 13 -18.81 -12.89 18.77
CA GLU A 13 -19.11 -12.51 17.38
C GLU A 13 -20.62 -12.40 17.14
N ARG A 14 -21.42 -13.36 17.64
CA ARG A 14 -22.89 -13.30 17.54
C ARG A 14 -23.49 -12.10 18.27
N GLN A 15 -22.95 -11.72 19.43
CA GLN A 15 -23.42 -10.53 20.17
C GLN A 15 -23.07 -9.24 19.43
N LEU A 16 -21.86 -9.20 18.85
CA LEU A 16 -21.39 -8.08 18.05
C LEU A 16 -22.25 -7.88 16.80
N ASP A 17 -22.52 -8.95 16.05
CA ASP A 17 -23.36 -8.92 14.86
C ASP A 17 -24.80 -8.49 15.20
N ALA A 18 -25.39 -9.05 16.27
CA ALA A 18 -26.72 -8.68 16.72
C ALA A 18 -26.83 -7.19 17.12
N ALA A 19 -25.78 -6.63 17.73
CA ALA A 19 -25.74 -5.21 18.07
C ALA A 19 -25.62 -4.31 16.83
N LEU A 20 -24.88 -4.73 15.80
CA LEU A 20 -24.80 -4.02 14.52
C LEU A 20 -26.15 -3.99 13.79
N ASP A 21 -26.88 -5.10 13.81
CA ASP A 21 -28.20 -5.22 13.19
C ASP A 21 -29.27 -4.39 13.93
N ALA A 22 -29.07 -4.15 15.24
CA ALA A 22 -29.97 -3.39 16.10
C ALA A 22 -29.70 -1.88 16.10
N LEU A 23 -28.71 -1.38 15.34
CA LEU A 23 -28.40 0.04 15.26
C LEU A 23 -29.61 0.87 14.81
N PRO A 24 -29.98 1.96 15.50
CA PRO A 24 -31.13 2.79 15.15
C PRO A 24 -31.12 3.28 13.70
N THR A 25 -29.97 3.67 13.13
CA THR A 25 -29.90 4.14 11.73
C THR A 25 -30.25 3.08 10.70
N ARG A 26 -30.29 1.79 11.07
CA ARG A 26 -30.77 0.72 10.18
C ARG A 26 -32.26 0.85 9.85
N GLY A 27 -33.03 1.56 10.66
CA GLY A 27 -34.45 1.87 10.41
C GLY A 27 -34.69 3.14 9.59
N TRP A 28 -33.64 3.82 9.16
CA TRP A 28 -33.75 5.07 8.40
C TRP A 28 -33.80 4.82 6.89
N SER A 29 -34.32 5.80 6.15
CA SER A 29 -34.21 5.81 4.69
C SER A 29 -32.74 5.83 4.29
N GLY A 30 -32.35 4.89 3.42
CA GLY A 30 -30.96 4.74 2.97
C GLY A 30 -30.38 6.02 2.39
N THR A 31 -31.15 6.75 1.58
CA THR A 31 -30.76 8.04 0.98
C THR A 31 -30.47 9.11 2.04
N SER A 32 -31.37 9.26 3.02
CA SER A 32 -31.18 10.26 4.09
C SER A 32 -30.00 9.91 5.00
N ALA A 33 -29.80 8.63 5.31
CA ALA A 33 -28.68 8.13 6.08
C ALA A 33 -27.34 8.33 5.33
N LEU A 34 -27.31 8.01 4.03
CA LEU A 34 -26.16 8.25 3.14
C LEU A 34 -25.76 9.73 3.14
N ARG A 35 -26.76 10.61 2.98
CA ARG A 35 -26.55 12.05 3.00
C ARG A 35 -25.93 12.49 4.31
N LEU A 36 -26.59 12.20 5.44
CA LEU A 36 -26.12 12.61 6.75
C LEU A 36 -24.70 12.09 7.06
N ALA A 37 -24.42 10.82 6.79
CA ALA A 37 -23.09 10.24 7.00
C ALA A 37 -22.02 10.90 6.12
N SER A 38 -22.37 11.27 4.88
CA SER A 38 -21.46 11.95 3.96
C SER A 38 -21.15 13.38 4.40
N GLU A 39 -22.16 14.14 4.84
CA GLU A 39 -21.97 15.49 5.38
C GLU A 39 -21.13 15.48 6.66
N LEU A 40 -21.41 14.55 7.57
CA LEU A 40 -20.63 14.41 8.82
C LEU A 40 -19.15 14.12 8.55
N HIS A 41 -18.87 13.28 7.56
CA HIS A 41 -17.50 13.03 7.13
C HIS A 41 -16.83 14.32 6.65
N GLU A 42 -17.45 15.03 5.69
CA GLU A 42 -16.83 16.21 5.07
C GLU A 42 -16.65 17.36 6.08
N ILE A 43 -17.66 17.63 6.92
CA ILE A 43 -17.57 18.62 7.99
C ILE A 43 -16.47 18.25 8.98
N GLY A 44 -16.38 16.98 9.38
CA GLY A 44 -15.35 16.51 10.29
C GLY A 44 -13.95 16.64 9.70
N ALA A 45 -13.75 16.20 8.45
CA ALA A 45 -12.49 16.26 7.73
C ALA A 45 -12.01 17.71 7.56
N PHE A 46 -12.94 18.63 7.31
CA PHE A 46 -12.67 20.06 7.19
C PHE A 46 -12.25 20.69 8.52
N LYS A 47 -12.99 20.42 9.61
CA LYS A 47 -12.76 21.07 10.92
C LYS A 47 -11.59 20.51 11.70
N LYS A 48 -11.36 19.20 11.61
CA LYS A 48 -10.42 18.46 12.47
C LYS A 48 -9.27 17.81 11.72
N GLY A 49 -9.33 17.83 10.39
CA GLY A 49 -8.42 17.06 9.55
C GLY A 49 -8.85 15.61 9.39
N ILE A 50 -8.21 14.94 8.45
CA ILE A 50 -8.60 13.62 7.94
C ILE A 50 -8.31 12.50 8.94
N ASP A 51 -7.19 12.60 9.67
CA ASP A 51 -6.77 11.56 10.62
C ASP A 51 -7.78 11.39 11.77
N GLU A 52 -8.46 12.48 12.17
CA GLU A 52 -9.46 12.46 13.23
C GLU A 52 -10.82 11.88 12.80
N VAL A 53 -11.09 11.80 11.49
CA VAL A 53 -12.35 11.25 10.95
C VAL A 53 -12.22 9.83 10.38
N GLY A 54 -11.05 9.21 10.47
CA GLY A 54 -10.86 7.85 9.94
C GLY A 54 -11.78 6.78 10.55
N TYR A 55 -12.36 7.03 11.73
CA TYR A 55 -13.41 6.15 12.29
C TYR A 55 -14.73 6.27 11.51
N ILE A 56 -15.08 7.46 11.02
CA ILE A 56 -16.27 7.68 10.20
C ILE A 56 -16.15 6.85 8.93
N ASP A 57 -14.99 6.83 8.26
CA ASP A 57 -14.80 6.04 7.03
C ASP A 57 -14.96 4.53 7.24
N ARG A 58 -14.44 4.00 8.36
CA ARG A 58 -14.64 2.60 8.72
C ARG A 58 -16.11 2.30 9.00
N GLY A 59 -16.76 3.12 9.82
CA GLY A 59 -18.19 2.96 10.11
C GLY A 59 -19.06 3.07 8.86
N TYR A 60 -18.75 4.04 8.01
CA TYR A 60 -19.38 4.27 6.72
C TYR A 60 -19.29 3.02 5.83
N SER A 61 -18.12 2.40 5.74
CA SER A 61 -17.91 1.17 4.94
C SER A 61 -18.76 0.00 5.45
N ILE A 62 -18.95 -0.14 6.77
CA ILE A 62 -19.81 -1.18 7.36
C ILE A 62 -21.29 -0.95 7.05
N LEU A 63 -21.74 0.32 7.10
CA LEU A 63 -23.14 0.69 6.94
C LEU A 63 -23.54 0.94 5.48
N ALA A 64 -22.57 1.03 4.56
CA ALA A 64 -22.75 1.39 3.16
C ALA A 64 -23.83 0.58 2.43
N ASN A 65 -23.96 -0.72 2.69
CA ASN A 65 -25.03 -1.54 2.10
C ASN A 65 -26.43 -0.98 2.43
N GLY A 66 -26.65 -0.57 3.69
CA GLY A 66 -27.91 0.07 4.10
C GLY A 66 -28.10 1.44 3.47
N PHE A 67 -27.02 2.18 3.24
CA PHE A 67 -27.07 3.51 2.61
C PHE A 67 -27.50 3.46 1.14
N VAL A 68 -27.06 2.44 0.39
CA VAL A 68 -27.32 2.31 -1.05
C VAL A 68 -28.51 1.39 -1.38
N SER A 69 -29.15 0.77 -0.38
CA SER A 69 -30.18 -0.26 -0.56
C SER A 69 -31.44 0.24 -1.27
N GLY A 70 -31.79 1.52 -1.08
CA GLY A 70 -33.06 2.10 -1.49
C GLY A 70 -34.23 1.69 -0.58
N THR A 71 -33.95 1.23 0.64
CA THR A 71 -34.99 0.89 1.62
C THR A 71 -35.65 2.14 2.18
N ASP A 72 -36.98 2.14 2.18
CA ASP A 72 -37.80 3.12 2.89
C ASP A 72 -37.59 3.02 4.40
N GLY A 73 -37.65 4.15 5.09
CA GLY A 73 -37.49 4.23 6.53
C GLY A 73 -37.76 5.64 7.03
N ALA A 74 -37.51 5.90 8.32
CA ALA A 74 -37.58 7.25 8.84
C ALA A 74 -36.57 8.16 8.12
N ALA A 75 -37.01 9.33 7.68
CA ALA A 75 -36.10 10.31 7.08
C ALA A 75 -35.23 10.92 8.18
N ALA A 76 -33.91 10.82 8.04
CA ALA A 76 -32.97 11.54 8.88
C ALA A 76 -32.80 12.98 8.41
N ASP A 77 -32.72 13.92 9.34
CA ASP A 77 -32.50 15.33 9.05
C ASP A 77 -31.12 15.80 9.53
N VAL A 78 -30.38 16.49 8.66
CA VAL A 78 -29.06 17.06 8.97
C VAL A 78 -29.15 18.25 9.93
N GLU A 79 -30.31 18.90 10.02
CA GLU A 79 -30.58 19.98 10.97
C GLU A 79 -31.03 19.44 12.34
N SER A 80 -31.39 18.15 12.44
CA SER A 80 -31.77 17.50 13.69
C SER A 80 -30.54 17.09 14.50
N GLU A 81 -30.29 17.79 15.62
CA GLU A 81 -29.21 17.43 16.56
C GLU A 81 -29.32 15.98 17.06
N THR A 82 -30.55 15.47 17.20
CA THR A 82 -30.79 14.09 17.65
C THR A 82 -30.36 13.08 16.60
N ASP A 83 -30.68 13.32 15.32
CA ASP A 83 -30.33 12.42 14.23
C ASP A 83 -28.82 12.47 13.96
N VAL A 84 -28.25 13.68 13.97
CA VAL A 84 -26.79 13.87 13.86
C VAL A 84 -26.06 13.06 14.93
N ARG A 85 -26.47 13.19 16.20
CA ARG A 85 -25.84 12.45 17.31
C ARG A 85 -26.00 10.95 17.12
N GLN A 86 -27.19 10.48 16.77
CA GLN A 86 -27.44 9.05 16.57
C GLN A 86 -26.56 8.48 15.43
N MET A 87 -26.46 9.18 14.30
CA MET A 87 -25.60 8.76 13.20
C MET A 87 -24.13 8.71 13.62
N MET A 88 -23.64 9.70 14.38
CA MET A 88 -22.28 9.69 14.90
C MET A 88 -22.01 8.50 15.84
N GLU A 89 -22.94 8.17 16.73
CA GLU A 89 -22.86 7.02 17.63
C GLU A 89 -22.83 5.70 16.85
N ASP A 90 -23.72 5.55 15.87
CA ASP A 90 -23.82 4.33 15.05
C ASP A 90 -22.59 4.16 14.14
N LEU A 91 -22.06 5.25 13.57
CA LEU A 91 -20.78 5.23 12.83
C LEU A 91 -19.60 4.87 13.74
N ALA A 92 -19.57 5.38 14.97
CA ALA A 92 -18.53 5.03 15.93
C ALA A 92 -18.58 3.54 16.31
N PHE A 93 -19.78 3.02 16.62
CA PHE A 93 -19.97 1.60 16.87
C PHE A 93 -19.56 0.75 15.66
N ALA A 94 -19.99 1.13 14.46
CA ALA A 94 -19.63 0.46 13.22
C ALA A 94 -18.11 0.49 12.95
N SER A 95 -17.40 1.56 13.34
CA SER A 95 -15.93 1.56 13.30
C SER A 95 -15.32 0.55 14.27
N HIS A 96 -15.88 0.37 15.46
CA HIS A 96 -15.40 -0.66 16.38
C HIS A 96 -15.69 -2.05 15.82
N TYR A 97 -16.89 -2.26 15.28
CA TYR A 97 -17.27 -3.48 14.57
C TYR A 97 -16.24 -3.84 13.50
N TYR A 98 -15.89 -2.90 12.62
CA TYR A 98 -14.85 -3.06 11.59
C TYR A 98 -13.54 -3.64 12.18
N MET A 99 -12.98 -2.97 13.20
CA MET A 99 -11.70 -3.38 13.79
C MET A 99 -11.78 -4.76 14.46
N ILE A 100 -12.88 -5.02 15.17
CA ILE A 100 -13.08 -6.31 15.84
C ILE A 100 -13.22 -7.44 14.82
N ARG A 101 -13.88 -7.21 13.69
CA ARG A 101 -13.94 -8.17 12.59
C ARG A 101 -12.55 -8.46 12.04
N GLU A 102 -11.67 -7.46 11.87
CA GLU A 102 -10.27 -7.71 11.48
C GLU A 102 -9.58 -8.69 12.43
N TYR A 103 -9.67 -8.44 13.74
CA TYR A 103 -9.03 -9.28 14.74
C TYR A 103 -9.62 -10.69 14.81
N LEU A 104 -10.94 -10.83 14.64
CA LEU A 104 -11.57 -12.15 14.51
C LEU A 104 -11.02 -12.88 13.28
N TYR A 105 -10.91 -12.21 12.13
CA TYR A 105 -10.32 -12.79 10.91
C TYR A 105 -8.89 -13.28 11.16
N TYR A 106 -8.02 -12.49 11.78
CA TYR A 106 -6.68 -12.95 12.11
C TYR A 106 -6.70 -14.13 13.08
N SER A 107 -7.53 -14.08 14.12
CA SER A 107 -7.60 -15.12 15.15
C SER A 107 -8.03 -16.49 14.61
N TYR A 108 -8.91 -16.50 13.61
CA TYR A 108 -9.36 -17.74 12.97
C TYR A 108 -8.37 -18.30 11.96
N ASN A 109 -7.54 -17.45 11.32
CA ASN A 109 -6.70 -17.84 10.20
C ASN A 109 -5.20 -17.93 10.53
N VAL A 110 -4.73 -17.23 11.56
CA VAL A 110 -3.32 -17.18 11.97
C VAL A 110 -3.20 -17.49 13.45
N HIS A 111 -2.58 -18.63 13.74
CA HIS A 111 -2.38 -19.07 15.12
C HIS A 111 -1.46 -18.11 15.87
N GLY A 112 -1.92 -17.58 17.01
CA GLY A 112 -1.11 -16.67 17.82
C GLY A 112 -1.02 -15.25 17.27
N ALA A 113 -1.90 -14.85 16.33
CA ALA A 113 -1.97 -13.47 15.87
C ALA A 113 -2.50 -12.51 16.95
N MET A 114 -3.56 -12.92 17.66
CA MET A 114 -4.23 -12.11 18.67
C MET A 114 -4.34 -12.87 20.00
N ASN A 115 -4.18 -12.14 21.11
CA ASN A 115 -4.48 -12.61 22.46
C ASN A 115 -5.86 -12.12 22.87
N TRP A 116 -6.71 -13.03 23.32
CA TRP A 116 -8.07 -12.75 23.78
C TRP A 116 -8.23 -13.14 25.25
N SER A 117 -8.79 -12.23 26.05
CA SER A 117 -9.16 -12.49 27.44
C SER A 117 -10.65 -12.21 27.64
N PHE A 118 -11.34 -13.16 28.28
CA PHE A 118 -12.75 -13.07 28.62
C PHE A 118 -12.90 -13.24 30.14
N GLN A 119 -13.03 -12.14 30.87
CA GLN A 119 -13.08 -12.15 32.34
C GLN A 119 -14.02 -11.08 32.88
N ASN A 120 -14.84 -11.42 33.88
CA ASN A 120 -15.64 -10.47 34.67
C ASN A 120 -16.47 -9.45 33.83
N GLY A 121 -17.12 -9.91 32.76
CA GLY A 121 -17.89 -9.02 31.88
C GLY A 121 -17.05 -8.10 30.99
N ARG A 122 -15.74 -8.36 30.89
CA ARG A 122 -14.80 -7.66 30.02
C ARG A 122 -14.21 -8.58 28.96
N VAL A 123 -14.10 -8.08 27.74
CA VAL A 123 -13.35 -8.69 26.64
C VAL A 123 -12.14 -7.81 26.35
N GLU A 124 -10.95 -8.39 26.39
CA GLU A 124 -9.70 -7.69 26.07
C GLU A 124 -8.98 -8.38 24.92
N ILE A 125 -8.57 -7.59 23.92
CA ILE A 125 -7.94 -8.06 22.68
C ILE A 125 -6.61 -7.33 22.50
N ARG A 126 -5.52 -8.09 22.32
CA ARG A 126 -4.18 -7.55 22.12
C ARG A 126 -3.47 -8.22 20.96
N PHE A 127 -2.52 -7.52 20.35
CA PHE A 127 -1.63 -8.14 19.38
C PHE A 127 -0.74 -9.16 20.10
N ALA A 128 -0.73 -10.39 19.60
CA ALA A 128 0.19 -11.44 20.05
C ALA A 128 1.36 -11.57 19.08
N ASP A 129 1.11 -11.36 17.80
CA ASP A 129 2.13 -11.24 16.76
C ASP A 129 2.50 -9.76 16.55
N LYS A 130 3.75 -9.40 16.88
CA LYS A 130 4.27 -8.04 16.75
C LYS A 130 4.39 -7.55 15.30
N THR A 131 4.43 -8.46 14.33
CA THR A 131 4.50 -8.07 12.91
C THR A 131 3.21 -7.40 12.42
N ILE A 132 2.08 -7.65 13.09
CA ILE A 132 0.78 -7.05 12.77
C ILE A 132 0.80 -5.52 13.01
N PRO A 133 1.01 -5.02 14.24
CA PRO A 133 1.06 -3.58 14.46
C PRO A 133 2.24 -2.91 13.75
N ARG A 134 3.38 -3.62 13.60
CA ARG A 134 4.53 -3.11 12.81
C ARG A 134 4.17 -2.88 11.33
N GLN A 135 3.38 -3.75 10.72
CA GLN A 135 2.89 -3.56 9.35
C GLN A 135 2.08 -2.27 9.22
N PHE A 136 1.13 -2.06 10.13
CA PHE A 136 0.29 -0.84 10.11
C PHE A 136 1.11 0.42 10.34
N PHE A 137 2.06 0.39 11.28
CA PHE A 137 3.01 1.48 11.48
C PHE A 137 3.83 1.76 10.22
N THR A 138 4.41 0.73 9.62
CA THR A 138 5.27 0.86 8.44
C THR A 138 4.51 1.46 7.26
N VAL A 139 3.31 0.97 6.95
CA VAL A 139 2.48 1.49 5.85
C VAL A 139 2.11 2.95 6.10
N HIS A 140 1.72 3.31 7.33
CA HIS A 140 1.40 4.69 7.67
C HIS A 140 2.62 5.60 7.57
N ASN A 141 3.77 5.16 8.10
CA ASN A 141 5.03 5.89 8.01
C ASN A 141 5.44 6.14 6.56
N ASP A 142 5.35 5.12 5.71
CA ASP A 142 5.63 5.21 4.28
C ASP A 142 4.67 6.16 3.55
N GLN A 143 3.38 6.12 3.89
CA GLN A 143 2.39 7.03 3.33
C GLN A 143 2.69 8.49 3.68
N VAL A 144 3.00 8.78 4.95
CA VAL A 144 3.24 10.17 5.40
C VAL A 144 4.56 10.70 4.85
N LEU A 145 5.66 9.95 4.97
CA LEU A 145 6.97 10.37 4.46
C LEU A 145 6.97 10.47 2.94
N GLY A 146 6.32 9.52 2.25
CA GLY A 146 6.12 9.55 0.81
C GLY A 146 5.33 10.78 0.37
N SER A 147 4.24 11.12 1.07
CA SER A 147 3.47 12.32 0.79
C SER A 147 4.30 13.60 1.01
N LYS A 148 5.01 13.72 2.14
CA LYS A 148 5.89 14.87 2.39
C LYS A 148 6.91 15.06 1.28
N HIS A 149 7.47 13.97 0.75
CA HIS A 149 8.42 14.03 -0.35
C HIS A 149 7.79 14.50 -1.66
N HIS A 150 6.66 13.93 -2.09
CA HIS A 150 6.01 14.28 -3.36
C HIS A 150 5.47 15.71 -3.38
N PHE A 151 5.02 16.23 -2.24
CA PHE A 151 4.43 17.57 -2.13
C PHE A 151 5.40 18.65 -1.65
N ARG A 152 6.70 18.34 -1.48
CA ARG A 152 7.69 19.26 -0.90
C ARG A 152 7.80 20.61 -1.64
N ASP A 153 7.63 20.57 -2.95
CA ASP A 153 7.80 21.71 -3.86
C ASP A 153 6.46 22.34 -4.26
N PHE A 154 5.33 21.79 -3.77
CA PHE A 154 3.99 22.31 -4.08
C PHE A 154 3.61 23.42 -3.10
N ASN A 155 3.50 24.66 -3.60
CA ASN A 155 3.27 25.86 -2.79
C ASN A 155 2.11 26.74 -3.29
N HIS A 156 1.13 26.15 -3.99
CA HIS A 156 0.04 26.89 -4.63
C HIS A 156 -1.29 26.92 -3.86
N SER A 157 -1.41 26.22 -2.72
CA SER A 157 -2.68 26.12 -2.00
C SER A 157 -3.28 27.48 -1.58
N GLU A 158 -2.45 28.40 -1.08
CA GLU A 158 -2.92 29.75 -0.70
C GLU A 158 -3.37 30.59 -1.90
N GLU A 159 -2.68 30.43 -3.04
CA GLU A 159 -3.03 31.11 -4.29
C GLU A 159 -4.37 30.62 -4.83
N ILE A 160 -4.59 29.30 -4.83
CA ILE A 160 -5.87 28.70 -5.25
C ILE A 160 -7.01 29.24 -4.37
N LEU A 161 -6.83 29.26 -3.04
CA LEU A 161 -7.84 29.78 -2.12
C LEU A 161 -8.16 31.26 -2.39
N ARG A 162 -7.13 32.08 -2.67
CA ARG A 162 -7.31 33.50 -3.01
C ARG A 162 -8.10 33.68 -4.31
N LEU A 163 -7.83 32.86 -5.32
CA LEU A 163 -8.51 32.93 -6.62
C LEU A 163 -9.98 32.51 -6.53
N LEU A 164 -10.29 31.50 -5.71
CA LEU A 164 -11.66 30.96 -5.61
C LEU A 164 -12.53 31.69 -4.59
N LYS A 165 -11.98 32.65 -3.84
CA LYS A 165 -12.72 33.40 -2.82
C LYS A 165 -13.78 34.29 -3.46
N ASP A 166 -14.99 34.26 -2.92
CA ASP A 166 -16.16 35.02 -3.39
C ASP A 166 -16.58 34.73 -4.85
N GLU A 167 -15.98 33.70 -5.48
CA GLU A 167 -16.37 33.24 -6.83
C GLU A 167 -17.68 32.43 -6.79
N PRO A 168 -18.52 32.50 -7.83
CA PRO A 168 -19.66 31.63 -7.99
C PRO A 168 -19.24 30.17 -8.28
N GLU A 169 -19.87 29.20 -7.60
CA GLU A 169 -19.60 27.78 -7.83
C GLU A 169 -20.04 27.35 -9.23
N GLY A 170 -19.20 26.59 -9.93
CA GLY A 170 -19.54 25.99 -11.23
C GLY A 170 -19.64 26.98 -12.40
N VAL A 171 -19.26 28.24 -12.22
CA VAL A 171 -19.23 29.25 -13.28
C VAL A 171 -17.79 29.50 -13.71
N VAL A 172 -17.54 29.47 -15.03
CA VAL A 172 -16.22 29.77 -15.59
C VAL A 172 -15.96 31.27 -15.49
N THR A 173 -15.00 31.63 -14.64
CA THR A 173 -14.49 33.00 -14.46
C THR A 173 -13.00 33.03 -14.74
N SER A 174 -12.41 34.21 -14.97
CA SER A 174 -10.98 34.35 -15.21
C SER A 174 -10.13 33.84 -14.04
N ASN A 175 -10.66 33.95 -12.82
CA ASN A 175 -10.00 33.44 -11.62
C ASN A 175 -10.05 31.92 -11.58
N LEU A 176 -11.18 31.30 -11.94
CA LEU A 176 -11.27 29.84 -12.06
C LEU A 176 -10.33 29.30 -13.13
N GLU A 177 -10.29 29.94 -14.30
CA GLU A 177 -9.36 29.59 -15.40
C GLU A 177 -7.89 29.67 -14.97
N THR A 178 -7.56 30.57 -14.04
CA THR A 178 -6.22 30.70 -13.47
C THR A 178 -5.95 29.65 -12.38
N ALA A 179 -6.96 29.27 -11.59
CA ALA A 179 -6.83 28.29 -10.51
C ALA A 179 -6.76 26.84 -11.04
N GLU A 180 -7.43 26.55 -12.16
CA GLU A 180 -7.55 25.19 -12.68
C GLU A 180 -6.20 24.51 -12.99
N PRO A 181 -5.21 25.17 -13.66
CA PRO A 181 -3.90 24.56 -13.87
C PRO A 181 -3.15 24.23 -12.58
N LEU A 182 -3.34 25.01 -11.51
CA LEU A 182 -2.72 24.77 -10.20
C LEU A 182 -3.34 23.55 -9.52
N ILE A 183 -4.67 23.44 -9.57
CA ILE A 183 -5.43 22.27 -9.08
C ILE A 183 -5.04 21.01 -9.87
N ARG A 184 -4.90 21.13 -11.19
CA ARG A 184 -4.44 20.05 -12.06
C ARG A 184 -3.03 19.59 -11.69
N GLY A 185 -2.12 20.52 -11.40
CA GLY A 185 -0.78 20.21 -10.90
C GLY A 185 -0.81 19.41 -9.59
N GLU A 186 -1.69 19.77 -8.64
CA GLU A 186 -1.87 18.97 -7.42
C GLU A 186 -2.42 17.57 -7.71
N ALA A 187 -3.41 17.45 -8.61
CA ALA A 187 -3.97 16.16 -9.01
C ALA A 187 -2.89 15.24 -9.62
N ASP A 188 -2.01 15.78 -10.45
CA ASP A 188 -0.92 15.03 -11.07
C ASP A 188 0.10 14.57 -10.02
N LEU A 189 0.46 15.42 -9.05
CA LEU A 189 1.30 15.03 -7.92
C LEU A 189 0.65 13.93 -7.07
N LYS A 190 -0.66 13.98 -6.85
CA LYS A 190 -1.40 12.92 -6.13
C LYS A 190 -1.35 11.59 -6.88
N LEU A 191 -1.63 11.59 -8.18
CA LEU A 191 -1.60 10.38 -8.99
C LEU A 191 -0.19 9.78 -9.06
N ALA A 192 0.85 10.60 -9.12
CA ALA A 192 2.25 10.15 -9.06
C ALA A 192 2.61 9.53 -7.71
N ALA A 193 2.03 10.01 -6.61
CA ALA A 193 2.26 9.48 -5.26
C ALA A 193 1.51 8.17 -4.97
N TYR A 194 0.41 7.89 -5.70
CA TYR A 194 -0.35 6.65 -5.55
C TYR A 194 0.46 5.42 -5.96
N PHE A 195 0.06 4.25 -5.48
CA PHE A 195 0.54 2.98 -6.01
C PHE A 195 0.00 2.79 -7.43
N SER A 196 0.72 3.33 -8.41
CA SER A 196 0.51 3.08 -9.82
C SER A 196 1.75 2.43 -10.41
N LEU A 197 1.59 1.20 -10.90
CA LEU A 197 2.62 0.46 -11.63
C LEU A 197 2.26 0.31 -13.10
N ILE A 198 0.99 0.46 -13.45
CA ILE A 198 0.52 0.42 -14.83
C ILE A 198 0.75 1.81 -15.44
N SER A 199 1.31 1.85 -16.65
CA SER A 199 1.55 3.10 -17.34
C SER A 199 0.24 3.88 -17.54
N PRO A 200 0.23 5.23 -17.39
CA PRO A 200 -0.97 6.03 -17.57
C PRO A 200 -1.64 5.90 -18.94
N ASP A 201 -0.86 5.62 -19.98
CA ASP A 201 -1.28 5.43 -21.38
C ASP A 201 -1.56 3.95 -21.73
N SER A 202 -1.62 3.07 -20.72
CA SER A 202 -1.80 1.64 -20.94
C SER A 202 -3.15 1.32 -21.58
N GLN A 203 -3.08 0.58 -22.69
CA GLN A 203 -4.23 0.09 -23.44
C GLN A 203 -4.75 -1.26 -22.93
N ILE A 204 -4.38 -1.67 -21.71
CA ILE A 204 -4.91 -2.89 -21.09
C ILE A 204 -6.45 -2.79 -21.05
N ASP A 205 -7.11 -3.78 -21.65
CA ASP A 205 -8.57 -3.90 -21.62
C ASP A 205 -9.03 -4.44 -20.26
N LEU A 206 -9.83 -3.64 -19.57
CA LEU A 206 -10.48 -4.00 -18.31
C LEU A 206 -11.87 -4.61 -18.54
N SER A 207 -12.09 -5.21 -19.72
CA SER A 207 -13.35 -5.79 -20.20
C SER A 207 -14.40 -4.71 -20.49
N GLY A 208 -14.10 -3.90 -21.51
CA GLY A 208 -15.03 -2.93 -22.09
C GLY A 208 -14.64 -1.47 -21.96
N TYR A 209 -13.47 -1.20 -21.37
CA TYR A 209 -12.77 0.09 -21.38
C TYR A 209 -11.28 -0.15 -21.09
N THR A 210 -10.40 0.75 -21.52
CA THR A 210 -8.97 0.65 -21.27
C THR A 210 -8.57 1.24 -19.93
N TYR A 211 -7.41 0.84 -19.38
CA TYR A 211 -6.87 1.45 -18.17
C TYR A 211 -6.68 2.97 -18.32
N GLU A 212 -6.20 3.44 -19.47
CA GLU A 212 -6.08 4.87 -19.80
C GLU A 212 -7.43 5.61 -19.70
N GLN A 213 -8.51 5.04 -20.25
CA GLN A 213 -9.85 5.63 -20.17
C GLN A 213 -10.32 5.75 -18.72
N PHE A 214 -10.13 4.70 -17.91
CA PHE A 214 -10.41 4.76 -16.48
C PHE A 214 -9.59 5.84 -15.78
N LEU A 215 -8.28 5.89 -16.02
CA LEU A 215 -7.40 6.85 -15.37
C LEU A 215 -7.78 8.29 -15.74
N SER A 216 -8.20 8.53 -16.98
CA SER A 216 -8.68 9.83 -17.44
C SER A 216 -9.93 10.27 -16.68
N VAL A 217 -10.93 9.38 -16.55
CA VAL A 217 -12.15 9.64 -15.75
C VAL A 217 -11.81 9.85 -14.27
N TYR A 218 -10.93 9.03 -13.71
CA TYR A 218 -10.51 9.15 -12.31
C TYR A 218 -9.78 10.47 -12.05
N ARG A 219 -8.88 10.88 -12.94
CA ARG A 219 -8.16 12.17 -12.87
C ARG A 219 -9.12 13.36 -12.96
N MET A 220 -10.08 13.31 -13.88
CA MET A 220 -11.13 14.33 -13.99
C MET A 220 -11.92 14.47 -12.68
N LEU A 221 -12.36 13.34 -12.09
CA LEU A 221 -13.06 13.34 -10.81
C LEU A 221 -12.20 13.82 -9.65
N LEU A 222 -10.90 13.49 -9.64
CA LEU A 222 -9.95 13.96 -8.64
C LEU A 222 -9.78 15.49 -8.72
N MET A 223 -9.68 16.04 -9.93
CA MET A 223 -9.64 17.50 -10.13
C MET A 223 -10.92 18.16 -9.61
N LYS A 224 -12.09 17.61 -9.93
CA LYS A 224 -13.37 18.14 -9.42
C LYS A 224 -13.43 18.05 -7.88
N ALA A 225 -12.99 16.93 -7.29
CA ALA A 225 -12.90 16.78 -5.84
C ALA A 225 -11.97 17.84 -5.20
N LEU A 226 -10.79 18.08 -5.78
CA LEU A 226 -9.87 19.11 -5.30
C LEU A 226 -10.45 20.51 -5.44
N TYR A 227 -11.09 20.82 -6.56
CA TYR A 227 -11.81 22.08 -6.76
C TYR A 227 -12.84 22.30 -5.65
N HIS A 228 -13.74 21.35 -5.40
CA HIS A 228 -14.75 21.49 -4.35
C HIS A 228 -14.12 21.60 -2.95
N ARG A 229 -12.98 20.94 -2.68
CA ARG A 229 -12.26 21.12 -1.40
C ARG A 229 -11.71 22.53 -1.23
N TYR A 230 -11.09 23.09 -2.27
CA TYR A 230 -10.57 24.46 -2.22
C TYR A 230 -11.69 25.48 -2.17
N PHE A 231 -12.73 25.29 -2.98
CA PHE A 231 -13.89 26.16 -3.01
C PHE A 231 -14.61 26.17 -1.66
N ALA A 232 -14.89 25.00 -1.07
CA ALA A 232 -15.46 24.89 0.28
C ALA A 232 -14.64 25.63 1.34
N ARG A 233 -13.30 25.56 1.26
CA ARG A 233 -12.39 26.30 2.15
C ARG A 233 -12.40 27.81 1.91
N ALA A 234 -12.47 28.24 0.66
CA ALA A 234 -12.50 29.66 0.32
C ALA A 234 -13.83 30.33 0.76
N GLN A 235 -14.92 29.57 0.77
CA GLN A 235 -16.27 30.05 1.09
C GLN A 235 -16.76 29.70 2.51
N ASP A 236 -16.02 28.89 3.26
CA ASP A 236 -16.46 28.27 4.54
C ASP A 236 -17.78 27.47 4.40
N ALA A 237 -17.95 26.82 3.25
CA ALA A 237 -19.16 26.07 2.87
C ALA A 237 -18.78 24.63 2.49
N VAL A 238 -18.59 23.78 3.50
CA VAL A 238 -18.23 22.37 3.31
C VAL A 238 -19.45 21.47 3.19
N GLY A 239 -19.38 20.50 2.28
CA GLY A 239 -20.36 19.43 2.18
C GLY A 239 -19.97 18.37 1.16
N ALA A 240 -20.78 17.32 1.10
CA ALA A 240 -20.70 16.32 0.04
C ALA A 240 -21.29 16.85 -1.27
N VAL A 241 -20.86 16.29 -2.40
CA VAL A 241 -21.31 16.67 -3.74
C VAL A 241 -22.25 15.60 -4.28
N TYR A 242 -23.43 16.00 -4.76
CA TYR A 242 -24.50 15.12 -5.24
C TYR A 242 -24.71 15.35 -6.74
N MET A 243 -24.39 14.36 -7.56
CA MET A 243 -24.37 14.49 -9.01
C MET A 243 -25.38 13.55 -9.66
N PRO A 244 -26.32 14.03 -10.48
CA PRO A 244 -27.06 13.17 -11.41
C PRO A 244 -26.07 12.42 -12.31
N GLU A 245 -26.31 11.12 -12.54
CA GLU A 245 -25.43 10.34 -13.41
C GLU A 245 -25.39 10.90 -14.83
N THR A 246 -26.52 11.41 -15.33
CA THR A 246 -26.62 12.03 -16.66
C THR A 246 -25.62 13.17 -16.84
N ASP A 247 -25.49 14.02 -15.83
CA ASP A 247 -24.63 15.20 -15.87
C ASP A 247 -23.17 14.78 -15.82
N LEU A 248 -22.85 13.76 -15.02
CA LEU A 248 -21.50 13.20 -14.97
C LEU A 248 -21.12 12.51 -16.28
N LEU A 249 -22.03 11.76 -16.90
CA LEU A 249 -21.78 11.13 -18.20
C LEU A 249 -21.55 12.17 -19.30
N HIS A 250 -22.36 13.24 -19.29
CA HIS A 250 -22.20 14.35 -20.24
C HIS A 250 -20.85 15.05 -20.04
N GLY A 251 -20.47 15.35 -18.80
CA GLY A 251 -19.16 15.94 -18.48
C GLY A 251 -17.99 15.04 -18.90
N ILE A 252 -18.10 13.72 -18.75
CA ILE A 252 -17.06 12.78 -19.23
C ILE A 252 -16.95 12.82 -20.76
N GLU A 253 -18.08 12.85 -21.47
CA GLU A 253 -18.09 12.90 -22.93
C GLU A 253 -17.52 14.23 -23.46
N GLU A 254 -17.90 15.36 -22.87
CA GLU A 254 -17.40 16.68 -23.25
C GLU A 254 -15.92 16.89 -22.91
N ASP A 255 -15.51 16.56 -21.67
CA ASP A 255 -14.16 16.83 -21.18
C ASP A 255 -13.13 15.84 -21.75
N LEU A 256 -13.53 14.57 -21.96
CA LEU A 256 -12.60 13.47 -22.27
C LEU A 256 -12.86 12.77 -23.62
N GLY A 257 -13.99 13.05 -24.29
CA GLY A 257 -14.36 12.37 -25.53
C GLY A 257 -14.70 10.88 -25.36
N ILE A 258 -14.97 10.43 -24.12
CA ILE A 258 -15.30 9.03 -23.83
C ILE A 258 -16.82 8.86 -23.91
N GLY A 259 -17.26 8.04 -24.87
CA GLY A 259 -18.68 7.80 -25.13
C GLY A 259 -19.46 7.23 -23.93
N PRO A 260 -20.77 7.49 -23.84
CA PRO A 260 -21.57 7.24 -22.64
C PRO A 260 -21.60 5.77 -22.20
N ASP A 261 -21.58 4.81 -23.14
CA ASP A 261 -21.57 3.38 -22.79
C ASP A 261 -20.30 2.95 -22.07
N THR A 262 -19.14 3.46 -22.52
CA THR A 262 -17.84 3.22 -21.88
C THR A 262 -17.80 3.90 -20.51
N SER A 263 -18.26 5.16 -20.44
CA SER A 263 -18.33 5.93 -19.20
C SER A 263 -19.18 5.25 -18.14
N ARG A 264 -20.35 4.68 -18.51
CA ARG A 264 -21.18 3.90 -17.57
C ARG A 264 -20.46 2.67 -17.01
N LYS A 265 -19.68 1.96 -17.83
CA LYS A 265 -18.90 0.79 -17.35
C LYS A 265 -17.81 1.22 -16.37
N ILE A 266 -17.12 2.32 -16.65
CA ILE A 266 -16.12 2.90 -15.75
C ILE A 266 -16.78 3.29 -14.42
N LEU A 267 -17.88 4.05 -14.46
CA LEU A 267 -18.61 4.46 -13.26
C LEU A 267 -19.13 3.26 -12.46
N LYS A 268 -19.59 2.20 -13.12
CA LYS A 268 -20.02 0.97 -12.44
C LYS A 268 -18.90 0.34 -11.60
N ASP A 269 -17.64 0.50 -11.99
CA ASP A 269 -16.48 0.01 -11.23
C ASP A 269 -15.93 1.01 -10.21
N MET A 270 -16.38 2.27 -10.27
CA MET A 270 -15.94 3.35 -9.36
C MET A 270 -16.98 3.73 -8.30
N VAL A 271 -18.24 3.34 -8.48
CA VAL A 271 -19.37 3.69 -7.60
C VAL A 271 -19.88 2.45 -6.86
N TYR A 272 -20.03 2.56 -5.55
CA TYR A 272 -20.71 1.55 -4.74
C TYR A 272 -22.22 1.75 -4.81
N ASP A 273 -22.93 0.72 -5.24
CA ASP A 273 -24.37 0.74 -5.43
C ASP A 273 -25.01 -0.63 -5.06
N ARG A 274 -26.28 -0.79 -5.42
CA ARG A 274 -27.04 -2.02 -5.20
C ARG A 274 -26.45 -3.22 -5.94
N ASP A 275 -25.90 -3.02 -7.14
CA ASP A 275 -25.24 -4.07 -7.92
C ASP A 275 -23.94 -4.50 -7.25
N ALA A 276 -23.14 -3.55 -6.74
CA ALA A 276 -21.93 -3.82 -5.99
C ALA A 276 -22.22 -4.62 -4.71
N THR A 277 -23.30 -4.26 -4.01
CA THR A 277 -23.81 -5.00 -2.85
C THR A 277 -24.21 -6.43 -3.22
N ALA A 278 -25.02 -6.61 -4.26
CA ALA A 278 -25.45 -7.92 -4.72
C ALA A 278 -24.27 -8.80 -5.18
N GLY A 279 -23.28 -8.17 -5.82
CA GLY A 279 -22.00 -8.78 -6.20
C GLY A 279 -21.03 -9.01 -5.02
N ARG A 280 -21.43 -8.67 -3.79
CA ARG A 280 -20.64 -8.78 -2.56
C ARG A 280 -19.27 -8.09 -2.66
N VAL A 281 -19.20 -6.99 -3.42
CA VAL A 281 -18.00 -6.17 -3.49
C VAL A 281 -17.89 -5.36 -2.20
N ASP A 282 -16.68 -5.22 -1.68
CA ASP A 282 -16.45 -4.50 -0.43
C ASP A 282 -16.62 -2.98 -0.63
N ALA A 283 -17.41 -2.34 0.22
CA ALA A 283 -17.68 -0.91 0.15
C ALA A 283 -16.42 -0.06 0.36
N SER A 284 -15.42 -0.57 1.10
CA SER A 284 -14.16 0.12 1.36
C SER A 284 -13.29 0.32 0.11
N TYR A 285 -13.63 -0.33 -1.00
CA TYR A 285 -12.99 -0.12 -2.30
C TYR A 285 -13.54 1.09 -3.05
N PHE A 286 -14.57 1.77 -2.55
CA PHE A 286 -15.24 2.83 -3.28
C PHE A 286 -15.17 4.15 -2.53
N SER A 287 -15.00 5.23 -3.30
CA SER A 287 -15.06 6.61 -2.79
C SER A 287 -16.29 7.36 -3.26
N LEU A 288 -17.06 6.75 -4.15
CA LEU A 288 -18.32 7.24 -4.67
C LEU A 288 -19.41 6.24 -4.32
N MET A 289 -20.59 6.74 -3.99
CA MET A 289 -21.74 5.92 -3.62
C MET A 289 -22.95 6.37 -4.42
N ARG A 290 -23.91 5.49 -4.66
CA ARG A 290 -25.16 5.84 -5.32
C ARG A 290 -26.33 5.79 -4.34
N GLU A 291 -27.14 6.84 -4.33
CA GLU A 291 -28.42 6.83 -3.62
C GLU A 291 -29.29 5.67 -4.13
N GLY A 292 -29.94 4.94 -3.24
CA GLY A 292 -30.61 3.69 -3.60
C GLY A 292 -31.97 3.85 -4.32
N GLU A 293 -32.46 5.08 -4.43
CA GLU A 293 -33.69 5.45 -5.14
C GLU A 293 -33.55 5.32 -6.67
N PRO A 294 -34.65 5.16 -7.41
CA PRO A 294 -34.63 5.27 -8.87
C PRO A 294 -34.01 6.60 -9.30
N ASP A 295 -33.09 6.56 -10.26
CA ASP A 295 -32.31 7.74 -10.71
C ASP A 295 -31.49 8.42 -9.60
N GLY A 296 -31.16 7.67 -8.54
CA GLY A 296 -30.37 8.15 -7.41
C GLY A 296 -29.02 8.75 -7.83
N ARG A 297 -28.64 9.85 -7.18
CA ARG A 297 -27.44 10.61 -7.49
C ARG A 297 -26.19 9.87 -7.03
N ILE A 298 -25.08 10.16 -7.69
CA ILE A 298 -23.75 9.76 -7.26
C ILE A 298 -23.28 10.78 -6.22
N VAL A 299 -22.96 10.28 -5.03
CA VAL A 299 -22.46 11.06 -3.90
C VAL A 299 -20.94 10.96 -3.87
N MET A 300 -20.28 12.11 -3.97
CA MET A 300 -18.84 12.26 -3.76
C MET A 300 -18.61 12.97 -2.43
N ARG A 301 -17.67 12.44 -1.65
CA ARG A 301 -17.12 13.08 -0.44
C ARG A 301 -15.77 13.69 -0.83
N PRO A 302 -15.67 15.00 -1.18
CA PRO A 302 -14.46 15.56 -1.79
C PRO A 302 -13.17 15.30 -0.99
N HIS A 303 -13.20 15.48 0.34
CA HIS A 303 -12.04 15.22 1.19
C HIS A 303 -11.62 13.74 1.15
N HIS A 304 -12.58 12.82 1.23
CA HIS A 304 -12.31 11.39 1.12
C HIS A 304 -11.78 11.00 -0.28
N PHE A 305 -12.41 11.49 -1.36
CA PHE A 305 -12.01 11.14 -2.72
C PHE A 305 -10.57 11.60 -3.02
N ALA A 306 -10.18 12.77 -2.54
CA ALA A 306 -8.86 13.35 -2.77
C ALA A 306 -7.71 12.71 -1.97
N ILE A 307 -8.01 11.78 -1.06
CA ILE A 307 -7.02 10.98 -0.32
C ILE A 307 -7.12 9.48 -0.62
N ALA A 308 -8.25 9.02 -1.16
CA ALA A 308 -8.48 7.62 -1.42
C ALA A 308 -7.65 7.16 -2.62
N GLU A 309 -6.96 6.03 -2.46
CA GLU A 309 -6.14 5.43 -3.51
C GLU A 309 -7.01 4.67 -4.52
N GLY A 310 -7.70 5.42 -5.39
CA GLY A 310 -8.70 4.89 -6.31
C GLY A 310 -8.15 3.94 -7.38
N LEU A 311 -6.87 4.07 -7.75
CA LEU A 311 -6.23 3.22 -8.75
C LEU A 311 -6.15 1.76 -8.25
N VAL A 312 -5.69 1.56 -7.02
CA VAL A 312 -5.62 0.21 -6.43
C VAL A 312 -7.03 -0.35 -6.20
N ASN A 313 -7.94 0.51 -5.77
CA ASN A 313 -9.33 0.16 -5.53
C ASN A 313 -10.02 -0.41 -6.78
N VAL A 314 -9.86 0.23 -7.95
CA VAL A 314 -10.46 -0.31 -9.19
C VAL A 314 -9.88 -1.68 -9.49
N LEU A 315 -8.57 -1.89 -9.30
CA LEU A 315 -7.93 -3.18 -9.53
C LEU A 315 -8.48 -4.27 -8.61
N ARG A 316 -8.82 -3.95 -7.35
CA ARG A 316 -9.52 -4.87 -6.44
C ARG A 316 -10.92 -5.22 -6.97
N VAL A 317 -11.66 -4.23 -7.48
CA VAL A 317 -12.97 -4.44 -8.12
C VAL A 317 -12.85 -5.30 -9.37
N ILE A 318 -11.87 -5.06 -10.25
CA ILE A 318 -11.60 -5.90 -11.43
C ILE A 318 -11.27 -7.33 -10.99
N ALA A 319 -10.33 -7.52 -10.06
CA ALA A 319 -9.93 -8.83 -9.57
C ALA A 319 -11.09 -9.64 -8.99
N GLN A 320 -12.05 -8.96 -8.35
CA GLN A 320 -13.24 -9.61 -7.78
C GLN A 320 -14.32 -9.90 -8.82
N ARG A 321 -14.67 -8.94 -9.69
CA ARG A 321 -15.76 -9.08 -10.66
C ARG A 321 -15.35 -9.86 -11.90
N ARG A 322 -14.10 -9.74 -12.31
CA ARG A 322 -13.51 -10.27 -13.55
C ARG A 322 -12.13 -10.88 -13.27
N PRO A 323 -12.05 -11.98 -12.48
CA PRO A 323 -10.77 -12.55 -12.07
C PRO A 323 -9.91 -13.01 -13.26
N ASN A 324 -10.50 -13.55 -14.32
CA ASN A 324 -9.73 -13.99 -15.50
C ASN A 324 -9.10 -12.80 -16.24
N THR A 325 -9.86 -11.73 -16.48
CA THR A 325 -9.33 -10.49 -17.06
C THR A 325 -8.18 -9.95 -16.21
N PHE A 326 -8.33 -9.93 -14.89
CA PHE A 326 -7.26 -9.48 -14.00
C PHE A 326 -6.01 -10.36 -14.12
N LEU A 327 -6.16 -11.69 -14.10
CA LEU A 327 -5.03 -12.61 -14.18
C LEU A 327 -4.31 -12.55 -15.54
N GLU A 328 -5.06 -12.49 -16.64
CA GLU A 328 -4.52 -12.56 -17.99
C GLU A 328 -3.92 -11.23 -18.46
N GLN A 329 -4.57 -10.11 -18.13
CA GLN A 329 -4.22 -8.80 -18.69
C GLN A 329 -3.47 -7.89 -17.70
N VAL A 330 -3.80 -7.98 -16.40
CA VAL A 330 -3.35 -6.99 -15.40
C VAL A 330 -2.19 -7.52 -14.57
N SER A 331 -2.28 -8.76 -14.07
CA SER A 331 -1.33 -9.31 -13.11
C SER A 331 0.10 -9.37 -13.64
N ASN A 332 0.28 -9.78 -14.90
CA ASN A 332 1.59 -9.90 -15.52
C ASN A 332 2.24 -8.53 -15.77
N GLU A 333 1.45 -7.53 -16.21
CA GLU A 333 1.97 -6.18 -16.41
C GLU A 333 2.39 -5.55 -15.09
N ILE A 334 1.56 -5.68 -14.04
CA ILE A 334 1.89 -5.19 -12.70
C ILE A 334 3.18 -5.84 -12.19
N GLY A 335 3.32 -7.16 -12.34
CA GLY A 335 4.53 -7.89 -11.94
C GLY A 335 5.78 -7.38 -12.66
N SER A 336 5.71 -7.27 -13.98
CA SER A 336 6.84 -6.80 -14.81
C SER A 336 7.21 -5.35 -14.50
N ALA A 337 6.21 -4.48 -14.36
CA ALA A 337 6.41 -3.08 -14.00
C ALA A 337 6.99 -2.92 -12.59
N PHE A 338 6.58 -3.76 -11.64
CA PHE A 338 7.16 -3.78 -10.31
C PHE A 338 8.66 -4.11 -10.35
N VAL A 339 9.06 -5.17 -11.08
CA VAL A 339 10.47 -5.54 -11.25
C VAL A 339 11.26 -4.38 -11.86
N ARG A 340 10.75 -3.74 -12.91
CA ARG A 340 11.39 -2.56 -13.54
C ARG A 340 11.56 -1.40 -12.56
N ARG A 341 10.56 -1.11 -11.73
CA ARG A 341 10.61 -0.03 -10.75
C ARG A 341 11.64 -0.31 -9.65
N VAL A 342 11.66 -1.54 -9.11
CA VAL A 342 12.65 -1.93 -8.09
C VAL A 342 14.06 -1.87 -8.66
N LYS A 343 14.26 -2.42 -9.87
CA LYS A 343 15.52 -2.35 -10.59
C LYS A 343 16.01 -0.91 -10.76
N SER A 344 15.14 -0.02 -11.26
CA SER A 344 15.49 1.39 -11.49
C SER A 344 15.89 2.11 -10.21
N ALA A 345 15.26 1.78 -9.07
CA ALA A 345 15.61 2.36 -7.78
C ALA A 345 17.02 1.95 -7.31
N TRP A 346 17.44 0.71 -7.55
CA TRP A 346 18.80 0.26 -7.26
C TRP A 346 19.82 0.86 -8.24
N GLU A 347 19.52 0.89 -9.53
CA GLU A 347 20.41 1.46 -10.56
C GLU A 347 20.66 2.96 -10.34
N ALA A 348 19.64 3.70 -9.87
CA ALA A 348 19.78 5.11 -9.52
C ALA A 348 20.86 5.36 -8.45
N GLU A 349 21.01 4.42 -7.51
CA GLU A 349 22.03 4.47 -6.46
C GLU A 349 23.35 3.79 -6.86
N GLY A 350 23.50 3.41 -8.14
CA GLY A 350 24.74 2.93 -8.75
C GLY A 350 25.01 1.44 -8.68
N PHE A 351 24.01 0.64 -8.33
CA PHE A 351 24.12 -0.81 -8.35
C PHE A 351 23.93 -1.35 -9.77
N ILE A 352 24.58 -2.46 -10.09
CA ILE A 352 24.37 -3.19 -11.34
C ILE A 352 23.21 -4.16 -11.12
N CYS A 353 22.24 -4.20 -12.04
CA CYS A 353 21.05 -5.01 -11.88
C CYS A 353 20.74 -5.90 -13.08
N HIS A 354 20.43 -7.17 -12.81
CA HIS A 354 19.92 -8.13 -13.79
C HIS A 354 18.53 -8.61 -13.36
N SER A 355 17.53 -8.41 -14.20
CA SER A 355 16.15 -8.84 -13.95
C SER A 355 15.85 -10.14 -14.70
N GLU A 356 14.92 -10.94 -14.17
CA GLU A 356 14.41 -12.16 -14.81
C GLU A 356 15.55 -13.14 -15.19
N VAL A 357 16.48 -13.36 -14.27
CA VAL A 357 17.67 -14.18 -14.51
C VAL A 357 17.29 -15.65 -14.47
N SER A 358 17.30 -16.29 -15.64
CA SER A 358 16.90 -17.70 -15.74
C SER A 358 18.00 -18.66 -15.32
N LEU A 359 17.62 -19.68 -14.52
CA LEU A 359 18.52 -20.75 -14.07
C LEU A 359 18.32 -22.08 -14.80
N ARG A 360 17.46 -22.09 -15.83
CA ARG A 360 17.08 -23.31 -16.57
C ARG A 360 18.25 -24.02 -17.25
N GLU A 361 19.34 -23.31 -17.54
CA GLU A 361 20.56 -23.91 -18.11
C GLU A 361 21.28 -24.85 -17.13
N TYR A 362 21.07 -24.67 -15.82
CA TYR A 362 21.64 -25.50 -14.77
C TYR A 362 20.67 -26.61 -14.37
N ASP A 363 19.41 -26.25 -14.08
CA ASP A 363 18.34 -27.18 -13.74
C ASP A 363 16.98 -26.53 -14.01
N ALA A 364 16.13 -27.19 -14.80
CA ALA A 364 14.82 -26.71 -15.19
C ALA A 364 13.81 -26.61 -14.02
N THR A 365 14.13 -27.18 -12.86
CA THR A 365 13.31 -27.11 -11.65
C THR A 365 13.65 -25.94 -10.74
N LEU A 366 14.78 -25.25 -10.99
CA LEU A 366 15.17 -24.07 -10.22
C LEU A 366 14.25 -22.89 -10.54
N PRO A 367 13.85 -22.10 -9.53
CA PRO A 367 13.16 -20.85 -9.77
C PRO A 367 14.12 -19.86 -10.44
N ASP A 368 13.61 -19.07 -11.38
CA ASP A 368 14.34 -17.91 -11.91
C ASP A 368 14.51 -16.85 -10.79
N ILE A 369 15.55 -16.03 -10.87
CA ILE A 369 15.78 -14.93 -9.93
C ILE A 369 15.11 -13.67 -10.50
N ASP A 370 14.11 -13.13 -9.78
CA ASP A 370 13.36 -11.96 -10.25
C ASP A 370 14.28 -10.74 -10.44
N LEU A 371 15.19 -10.48 -9.49
CA LEU A 371 16.18 -9.42 -9.56
C LEU A 371 17.47 -9.82 -8.85
N LEU A 372 18.60 -9.77 -9.56
CA LEU A 372 19.94 -9.85 -9.01
C LEU A 372 20.55 -8.46 -8.99
N VAL A 373 20.93 -7.98 -7.80
CA VAL A 373 21.59 -6.68 -7.61
C VAL A 373 23.04 -6.92 -7.21
N ILE A 374 23.97 -6.19 -7.81
CA ILE A 374 25.40 -6.34 -7.62
C ILE A 374 25.97 -4.98 -7.20
N SER A 375 26.60 -4.94 -6.03
CA SER A 375 27.46 -3.84 -5.58
C SER A 375 28.92 -4.18 -5.83
N VAL A 376 29.68 -3.23 -6.36
CA VAL A 376 31.14 -3.33 -6.52
C VAL A 376 31.79 -2.63 -5.32
N GLU A 377 32.34 -3.42 -4.41
CA GLU A 377 32.94 -2.94 -3.17
C GLU A 377 34.46 -2.89 -3.30
N SER A 378 35.00 -1.69 -3.54
CA SER A 378 36.41 -1.46 -3.88
C SER A 378 37.43 -2.07 -2.90
N THR A 379 37.06 -2.35 -1.65
CA THR A 379 37.94 -2.93 -0.61
C THR A 379 37.55 -4.34 -0.18
N LEU A 380 36.50 -4.94 -0.76
CA LEU A 380 35.97 -6.26 -0.37
C LEU A 380 35.79 -7.21 -1.57
N GLY A 381 35.35 -6.71 -2.73
CA GLY A 381 34.95 -7.51 -3.87
C GLY A 381 33.54 -7.17 -4.33
N TYR A 382 32.63 -8.13 -4.24
CA TYR A 382 31.24 -7.95 -4.66
C TYR A 382 30.26 -8.33 -3.56
N MET A 383 29.15 -7.62 -3.52
CA MET A 383 28.02 -7.92 -2.66
C MET A 383 26.76 -8.03 -3.50
N LEU A 384 26.12 -9.19 -3.42
CA LEU A 384 24.97 -9.55 -4.25
C LEU A 384 23.71 -9.62 -3.41
N PHE A 385 22.63 -8.98 -3.87
CA PHE A 385 21.29 -9.28 -3.39
C PHE A 385 20.56 -10.17 -4.41
N VAL A 386 20.17 -11.35 -3.96
CA VAL A 386 19.29 -12.26 -4.70
C VAL A 386 17.86 -11.96 -4.24
N CYS A 387 17.14 -11.21 -5.06
CA CYS A 387 15.83 -10.68 -4.69
C CYS A 387 14.70 -11.49 -5.35
N GLU A 388 13.76 -11.93 -4.52
CA GLU A 388 12.46 -12.44 -4.96
C GLU A 388 11.41 -11.34 -4.78
N LEU A 389 10.68 -11.02 -5.85
CA LEU A 389 9.74 -9.92 -5.88
C LEU A 389 8.30 -10.45 -5.85
N LYS A 390 7.47 -9.82 -5.02
CA LYS A 390 6.03 -10.12 -4.95
C LYS A 390 5.22 -8.84 -4.95
N CYS A 391 4.34 -8.70 -5.93
CA CYS A 391 3.50 -7.51 -6.07
C CYS A 391 2.02 -7.85 -5.81
N PRO A 392 1.61 -8.25 -4.60
CA PRO A 392 0.20 -8.32 -4.30
C PRO A 392 -0.43 -6.93 -4.45
N VAL A 393 -1.69 -6.90 -4.89
CA VAL A 393 -2.49 -5.67 -4.79
C VAL A 393 -2.51 -5.27 -3.31
N PRO A 394 -2.13 -4.02 -2.95
CA PRO A 394 -2.15 -3.58 -1.56
C PRO A 394 -3.46 -3.98 -0.87
N PRO A 395 -3.45 -4.42 0.40
CA PRO A 395 -4.64 -4.87 1.08
C PRO A 395 -5.48 -3.70 1.61
N ARG A 396 -6.80 -3.89 1.76
CA ARG A 396 -7.68 -2.88 2.42
C ARG A 396 -8.25 -3.35 3.75
N TRP A 397 -8.44 -4.65 3.91
CA TRP A 397 -8.95 -5.29 5.13
C TRP A 397 -8.15 -6.56 5.42
N ALA A 398 -8.12 -7.04 6.66
CA ALA A 398 -7.62 -8.35 7.11
C ALA A 398 -7.74 -9.50 6.10
N LYS A 399 -8.89 -9.69 5.43
CA LYS A 399 -9.04 -10.76 4.42
C LYS A 399 -8.05 -10.64 3.27
N ASP A 400 -7.76 -9.42 2.82
CA ASP A 400 -6.75 -9.17 1.79
C ASP A 400 -5.33 -9.38 2.34
N GLN A 401 -5.07 -8.92 3.56
CA GLN A 401 -3.78 -9.11 4.21
C GLN A 401 -3.43 -10.59 4.35
N LEU A 402 -4.41 -11.43 4.68
CA LEU A 402 -4.23 -12.88 4.80
C LEU A 402 -3.89 -13.57 3.47
N LYS A 403 -4.15 -12.95 2.31
CA LYS A 403 -3.79 -13.54 1.00
C LYS A 403 -2.29 -13.77 0.85
N VAL A 404 -1.45 -13.05 1.59
CA VAL A 404 0.02 -13.24 1.58
C VAL A 404 0.43 -14.63 2.07
N LEU A 405 -0.42 -15.27 2.88
CA LEU A 405 -0.19 -16.61 3.40
C LEU A 405 -0.49 -17.71 2.37
N ASN A 406 -1.21 -17.38 1.29
CA ASN A 406 -1.51 -18.33 0.23
C ASN A 406 -0.22 -18.93 -0.34
N LYS A 407 -0.27 -20.22 -0.68
CA LYS A 407 0.91 -20.97 -1.15
C LYS A 407 1.61 -20.30 -2.33
N ASP A 408 0.88 -19.61 -3.19
CA ASP A 408 1.39 -18.96 -4.40
C ASP A 408 1.70 -17.46 -4.23
N SER A 409 1.65 -16.93 -3.00
CA SER A 409 1.94 -15.54 -2.67
C SER A 409 3.31 -15.38 -1.99
N VAL A 410 3.44 -14.51 -0.98
CA VAL A 410 4.69 -14.26 -0.24
C VAL A 410 5.24 -15.56 0.37
N SER A 411 4.37 -16.47 0.84
CA SER A 411 4.79 -17.80 1.30
C SER A 411 5.56 -18.62 0.25
N LYS A 412 5.34 -18.39 -1.06
CA LYS A 412 6.09 -19.05 -2.15
C LYS A 412 7.54 -18.54 -2.21
N ALA A 413 7.73 -17.24 -1.98
CA ALA A 413 9.02 -16.58 -2.05
C ALA A 413 10.02 -17.18 -1.08
N PHE A 414 9.61 -17.46 0.16
CA PHE A 414 10.46 -18.13 1.15
C PHE A 414 10.95 -19.50 0.66
N ARG A 415 10.08 -20.31 0.05
CA ARG A 415 10.48 -21.62 -0.49
C ARG A 415 11.44 -21.49 -1.68
N GLN A 416 11.21 -20.51 -2.56
CA GLN A 416 12.10 -20.23 -3.69
C GLN A 416 13.48 -19.78 -3.19
N VAL A 417 13.53 -18.89 -2.21
CA VAL A 417 14.77 -18.44 -1.57
C VAL A 417 15.56 -19.60 -0.96
N GLU A 418 14.92 -20.54 -0.27
CA GLU A 418 15.61 -21.70 0.29
C GLU A 418 16.18 -22.65 -0.79
N VAL A 419 15.51 -22.77 -1.94
CA VAL A 419 16.03 -23.50 -3.09
C VAL A 419 17.24 -22.78 -3.69
N LEU A 420 17.15 -21.45 -3.87
CA LEU A 420 18.24 -20.63 -4.41
C LEU A 420 19.48 -20.64 -3.51
N LYS A 421 19.31 -20.52 -2.19
CA LYS A 421 20.41 -20.62 -1.21
C LYS A 421 21.20 -21.90 -1.38
N ARG A 422 20.51 -23.04 -1.52
CA ARG A 422 21.16 -24.34 -1.72
C ARG A 422 21.86 -24.43 -3.07
N PHE A 423 21.24 -23.94 -4.13
CA PHE A 423 21.83 -23.94 -5.48
C PHE A 423 23.12 -23.12 -5.53
N ILE A 424 23.12 -21.92 -4.95
CA ILE A 424 24.25 -20.99 -4.94
C ILE A 424 25.51 -21.61 -4.29
N GLN A 425 25.33 -22.53 -3.34
CA GLN A 425 26.42 -23.22 -2.65
C GLN A 425 27.03 -24.39 -3.46
N THR A 426 26.46 -24.73 -4.62
CA THR A 426 26.99 -25.79 -5.50
C THR A 426 28.05 -25.24 -6.48
N GLU A 427 28.84 -26.12 -7.11
CA GLU A 427 29.79 -25.69 -8.15
C GLU A 427 29.10 -24.96 -9.32
N ASP A 428 27.92 -25.43 -9.71
CA ASP A 428 27.08 -24.83 -10.74
C ASP A 428 26.60 -23.43 -10.32
N GLY A 429 26.22 -23.28 -9.05
CA GLY A 429 25.90 -21.99 -8.44
C GLY A 429 27.09 -21.02 -8.45
N VAL A 430 28.29 -21.48 -8.11
CA VAL A 430 29.51 -20.65 -8.17
C VAL A 430 29.82 -20.24 -9.61
N ARG A 431 29.68 -21.15 -10.59
CA ARG A 431 29.84 -20.83 -12.02
C ARG A 431 28.81 -19.81 -12.49
N PHE A 432 27.56 -19.96 -12.05
CA PHE A 432 26.50 -19.00 -12.31
C PHE A 432 26.87 -17.61 -11.79
N LEU A 433 27.26 -17.49 -10.52
CA LEU A 433 27.64 -16.21 -9.93
C LEU A 433 28.80 -15.56 -10.69
N SER A 434 29.84 -16.33 -11.01
CA SER A 434 31.00 -15.82 -11.76
C SER A 434 30.61 -15.26 -13.14
N ARG A 435 29.60 -15.85 -13.81
CA ARG A 435 29.08 -15.33 -15.09
C ARG A 435 28.28 -14.05 -14.95
N MET A 436 27.66 -13.82 -13.80
CA MET A 436 26.83 -12.64 -13.53
C MET A 436 27.65 -11.41 -13.11
N LEU A 437 28.88 -11.60 -12.63
CA LEU A 437 29.76 -10.50 -12.27
C LEU A 437 30.25 -9.70 -13.50
N PRO A 438 30.68 -8.43 -13.32
CA PRO A 438 31.26 -7.63 -14.39
C PRO A 438 32.39 -8.36 -15.13
N LYS A 439 32.34 -8.35 -16.47
CA LYS A 439 33.28 -9.10 -17.33
C LYS A 439 34.69 -8.55 -17.27
N GLU A 440 34.82 -7.27 -16.93
CA GLU A 440 36.08 -6.56 -16.74
C GLU A 440 36.83 -7.04 -15.48
N GLY A 441 36.16 -7.78 -14.59
CA GLY A 441 36.71 -8.20 -13.30
C GLY A 441 36.62 -7.11 -12.23
N HIS A 442 37.10 -7.41 -11.01
CA HIS A 442 37.14 -6.42 -9.94
C HIS A 442 38.24 -5.38 -10.23
N PRO A 443 37.99 -4.06 -10.06
CA PRO A 443 38.91 -3.00 -10.47
C PRO A 443 40.28 -3.03 -9.77
N HIS A 444 40.37 -3.65 -8.59
CA HIS A 444 41.58 -3.63 -7.75
C HIS A 444 42.17 -5.01 -7.43
N PHE A 445 41.44 -6.11 -7.66
CA PHE A 445 41.84 -7.43 -7.14
C PHE A 445 41.61 -8.53 -8.17
N GLU A 446 42.57 -9.44 -8.30
CA GLU A 446 42.44 -10.65 -9.13
C GLU A 446 41.67 -11.77 -8.41
N GLY A 447 41.74 -11.82 -7.08
CA GLY A 447 40.94 -12.69 -6.22
C GLY A 447 40.11 -11.85 -5.25
N PHE A 448 38.84 -12.19 -5.07
CA PHE A 448 37.93 -11.37 -4.26
C PHE A 448 36.87 -12.20 -3.55
N VAL A 449 36.19 -11.54 -2.62
CA VAL A 449 35.04 -12.09 -1.89
C VAL A 449 33.76 -11.76 -2.63
N VAL A 450 32.85 -12.73 -2.70
CA VAL A 450 31.45 -12.50 -3.06
C VAL A 450 30.58 -12.79 -1.84
N GLY A 451 30.00 -11.74 -1.26
CA GLY A 451 28.97 -11.89 -0.23
C GLY A 451 27.57 -11.87 -0.85
N ILE A 452 26.66 -12.65 -0.28
CA ILE A 452 25.33 -12.89 -0.86
C ILE A 452 24.27 -12.70 0.23
N GLU A 453 23.31 -11.83 -0.02
CA GLU A 453 22.10 -11.69 0.78
C GLU A 453 20.86 -12.04 -0.03
N HIS A 454 19.88 -12.68 0.63
CA HIS A 454 18.59 -12.98 0.02
C HIS A 454 17.55 -12.03 0.59
N LEU A 455 16.75 -11.43 -0.28
CA LEU A 455 15.75 -10.43 0.09
C LEU A 455 14.42 -10.73 -0.59
N ILE A 456 13.33 -10.67 0.16
CA ILE A 456 11.99 -10.68 -0.41
C ILE A 456 11.49 -9.24 -0.44
N ILE A 457 11.27 -8.71 -1.64
CA ILE A 457 10.78 -7.34 -1.84
C ILE A 457 9.32 -7.43 -2.23
N THR A 458 8.44 -6.79 -1.45
CA THR A 458 7.02 -6.76 -1.78
C THR A 458 6.52 -5.36 -2.09
N SER A 459 5.37 -5.24 -2.75
CA SER A 459 4.73 -3.94 -3.01
C SER A 459 4.28 -3.21 -1.73
N ASP A 460 3.90 -3.95 -0.68
CA ASP A 460 3.22 -3.37 0.50
C ASP A 460 3.49 -4.13 1.83
N ASN A 461 3.64 -5.46 1.80
CA ASN A 461 3.86 -6.27 2.99
C ASN A 461 5.31 -6.19 3.49
N ALA A 462 5.51 -5.73 4.72
CA ALA A 462 6.80 -5.62 5.41
C ALA A 462 7.07 -6.78 6.37
N GLY A 463 6.63 -8.00 6.03
CA GLY A 463 6.84 -9.21 6.83
C GLY A 463 5.71 -9.55 7.80
N MET A 464 4.51 -9.00 7.61
CA MET A 464 3.33 -9.34 8.42
C MET A 464 3.07 -10.85 8.36
N PHE A 465 2.92 -11.49 9.53
CA PHE A 465 2.77 -12.93 9.75
C PHE A 465 4.02 -13.80 9.49
N PHE A 466 5.15 -13.20 9.14
CA PHE A 466 6.38 -13.93 8.82
C PHE A 466 7.52 -13.64 9.82
N GLY A 467 7.19 -13.26 11.05
CA GLY A 467 8.18 -12.89 12.07
C GLY A 467 9.12 -14.02 12.53
N ALA A 468 8.81 -15.28 12.18
CA ALA A 468 9.65 -16.44 12.46
C ALA A 468 10.59 -16.82 11.30
N GLU A 469 10.44 -16.19 10.14
CA GLU A 469 11.26 -16.49 8.96
C GLU A 469 12.61 -15.78 9.03
N ASN A 470 13.68 -16.44 8.59
CA ASN A 470 15.04 -15.87 8.61
C ASN A 470 15.33 -14.96 7.41
N THR A 471 14.61 -15.15 6.31
CA THR A 471 14.77 -14.31 5.11
C THR A 471 14.06 -12.98 5.32
N ARG A 472 14.77 -11.88 5.08
CA ARG A 472 14.24 -10.53 5.30
C ARG A 472 13.15 -10.22 4.27
N VAL A 473 12.10 -9.56 4.73
CA VAL A 473 11.02 -9.03 3.89
C VAL A 473 10.99 -7.52 4.06
N ILE A 474 10.98 -6.79 2.95
CA ILE A 474 10.85 -5.34 2.94
C ILE A 474 9.78 -4.93 1.92
N ASN A 475 8.94 -3.95 2.28
CA ASN A 475 8.07 -3.35 1.28
C ASN A 475 8.87 -2.35 0.43
N PHE A 476 8.45 -2.18 -0.81
CA PHE A 476 9.19 -1.39 -1.78
C PHE A 476 9.25 0.10 -1.42
N ARG A 477 8.22 0.68 -0.79
CA ARG A 477 8.25 2.10 -0.39
C ARG A 477 9.31 2.37 0.68
N THR A 478 9.43 1.46 1.65
CA THR A 478 10.51 1.51 2.64
C THR A 478 11.88 1.32 1.98
N LEU A 479 12.03 0.35 1.07
CA LEU A 479 13.29 0.11 0.33
C LEU A 479 13.68 1.33 -0.52
N GLU A 480 12.76 1.88 -1.29
CA GLU A 480 12.99 3.05 -2.15
C GLU A 480 13.46 4.26 -1.33
N ARG A 481 12.88 4.48 -0.15
CA ARG A 481 13.35 5.52 0.78
C ARG A 481 14.75 5.21 1.31
N LEU A 482 15.03 3.96 1.69
CA LEU A 482 16.36 3.54 2.14
C LEU A 482 17.42 3.78 1.06
N LEU A 483 17.15 3.36 -0.17
CA LEU A 483 18.07 3.53 -1.30
C LEU A 483 18.39 5.00 -1.54
N ARG A 484 17.38 5.87 -1.63
CA ARG A 484 17.60 7.32 -1.79
C ARG A 484 18.40 7.96 -0.65
N ARG A 485 18.28 7.40 0.55
CA ARG A 485 19.00 7.86 1.74
C ARG A 485 20.40 7.27 1.82
N SER A 486 20.69 6.16 1.14
CA SER A 486 21.95 5.46 1.32
C SER A 486 23.11 6.09 0.56
N ASP A 487 22.84 6.79 -0.56
CA ASP A 487 23.90 7.25 -1.47
C ASP A 487 24.80 6.07 -1.91
N GLY A 488 24.17 4.91 -2.15
CA GLY A 488 24.84 3.65 -2.45
C GLY A 488 25.71 3.06 -1.34
N ASP A 489 25.59 3.54 -0.09
CA ASP A 489 26.24 2.94 1.07
C ASP A 489 25.63 1.57 1.40
N LEU A 490 26.35 0.51 1.04
CA LEU A 490 25.94 -0.86 1.29
C LEU A 490 25.87 -1.20 2.78
N ALA A 491 26.80 -0.70 3.58
CA ALA A 491 26.84 -0.98 5.02
C ALA A 491 25.60 -0.40 5.71
N LEU A 492 25.20 0.82 5.33
CA LEU A 492 23.96 1.43 5.78
C LEU A 492 22.72 0.62 5.34
N ILE A 493 22.67 0.20 4.07
CA ILE A 493 21.56 -0.63 3.57
C ILE A 493 21.44 -1.92 4.37
N GLN A 494 22.53 -2.67 4.54
CA GLN A 494 22.54 -3.93 5.30
C GLN A 494 22.20 -3.72 6.78
N HIS A 495 22.66 -2.61 7.38
CA HIS A 495 22.35 -2.26 8.76
C HIS A 495 20.85 -2.00 8.94
N VAL A 496 20.25 -1.17 8.08
CA VAL A 496 18.81 -0.86 8.15
C VAL A 496 17.98 -2.10 7.88
N LEU A 497 18.29 -2.89 6.84
CA LEU A 497 17.56 -4.14 6.55
C LEU A 497 17.54 -5.10 7.75
N ARG A 498 18.61 -5.11 8.56
CA ARG A 498 18.74 -5.98 9.73
C ARG A 498 18.03 -5.45 10.96
N THR A 499 18.07 -4.14 11.19
CA THR A 499 17.62 -3.49 12.43
C THR A 499 16.24 -2.84 12.31
N TYR A 500 15.68 -2.70 11.09
CA TYR A 500 14.39 -2.06 10.88
C TYR A 500 13.25 -2.61 11.76
N PRO A 501 13.09 -3.95 11.91
CA PRO A 501 12.07 -4.50 12.80
C PRO A 501 12.13 -3.97 14.24
N GLU A 502 13.35 -3.80 14.77
CA GLU A 502 13.59 -3.34 16.14
C GLU A 502 13.25 -1.85 16.27
N HIS A 503 13.79 -1.02 15.38
CA HIS A 503 13.51 0.42 15.36
C HIS A 503 12.03 0.74 15.11
N ALA A 504 11.35 -0.03 14.25
CA ALA A 504 9.92 0.14 14.01
C ALA A 504 9.08 -0.23 15.24
N ASP A 505 9.45 -1.30 15.97
CA ASP A 505 8.78 -1.69 17.21
C ASP A 505 9.02 -0.68 18.33
N GLU A 506 10.20 -0.04 18.39
CA GLU A 506 10.51 1.02 19.36
C GLU A 506 9.73 2.32 19.10
N ALA A 507 9.53 2.67 17.83
CA ALA A 507 8.75 3.85 17.45
C ALA A 507 7.24 3.62 17.53
N LEU A 508 6.79 2.37 17.38
CA LEU A 508 5.37 1.99 17.39
C LEU A 508 4.70 2.34 18.72
N VAL A 509 3.61 3.10 18.63
CA VAL A 509 2.73 3.39 19.77
C VAL A 509 1.40 2.69 19.58
N THR A 510 1.01 1.89 20.57
CA THR A 510 -0.33 1.28 20.65
C THR A 510 -1.14 1.87 21.80
N LYS A 511 -2.47 1.80 21.70
CA LYS A 511 -3.40 2.16 22.77
C LYS A 511 -4.55 1.17 22.86
N MET A 512 -5.12 1.03 24.06
CA MET A 512 -6.38 0.31 24.25
C MET A 512 -7.55 1.24 23.91
N ILE A 513 -8.35 0.87 22.92
CA ILE A 513 -9.64 1.49 22.61
C ILE A 513 -10.72 0.72 23.36
N GLU A 514 -11.63 1.45 24.01
CA GLU A 514 -12.73 0.85 24.76
C GLU A 514 -14.09 1.27 24.21
N PHE A 515 -15.04 0.35 24.19
CA PHE A 515 -16.44 0.60 23.90
C PHE A 515 -17.35 -0.37 24.67
N GLN A 516 -18.65 -0.08 24.70
CA GLN A 516 -19.65 -0.94 25.34
C GLN A 516 -20.39 -1.77 24.30
N LEU A 517 -20.55 -3.06 24.58
CA LEU A 517 -21.37 -4.00 23.81
C LEU A 517 -22.43 -4.60 24.74
N GLY A 518 -23.59 -3.95 24.82
CA GLY A 518 -24.63 -4.30 25.79
C GLY A 518 -24.11 -4.16 27.22
N SER A 519 -23.96 -5.29 27.92
CA SER A 519 -23.38 -5.32 29.28
C SER A 519 -21.88 -5.60 29.32
N LEU A 520 -21.24 -5.85 28.17
CA LEU A 520 -19.82 -6.15 28.08
C LEU A 520 -19.01 -4.88 27.85
N SER A 521 -17.96 -4.70 28.65
CA SER A 521 -16.89 -3.75 28.35
C SER A 521 -15.91 -4.43 27.39
N VAL A 522 -15.71 -3.85 26.20
CA VAL A 522 -14.77 -4.39 25.21
C VAL A 522 -13.60 -3.42 25.08
N ALA A 523 -12.38 -3.95 25.18
CA ALA A 523 -11.15 -3.21 24.98
C ALA A 523 -10.28 -3.91 23.93
N TYR A 524 -9.80 -3.17 22.94
CA TYR A 524 -8.89 -3.70 21.93
C TYR A 524 -7.68 -2.80 21.69
N GLU A 525 -6.53 -3.42 21.50
CA GLU A 525 -5.30 -2.72 21.16
C GLU A 525 -5.31 -2.26 19.70
N ALA A 526 -4.97 -0.99 19.46
CA ALA A 526 -4.85 -0.40 18.13
C ALA A 526 -3.58 0.45 18.01
N VAL A 527 -3.02 0.50 16.80
CA VAL A 527 -1.92 1.41 16.47
C VAL A 527 -2.43 2.85 16.45
N THR A 528 -1.66 3.79 16.99
CA THR A 528 -2.01 5.21 17.05
C THR A 528 -0.86 6.10 16.57
N GLY A 529 -1.00 7.43 16.74
CA GLY A 529 0.00 8.40 16.31
C GLY A 529 1.36 8.06 16.88
N SER A 530 2.26 7.59 16.01
CA SER A 530 3.61 7.16 16.33
C SER A 530 4.59 8.16 15.70
N PRO A 531 5.79 8.38 16.29
CA PRO A 531 6.84 9.15 15.64
C PRO A 531 7.18 8.58 14.26
N LEU A 532 7.41 9.46 13.28
CA LEU A 532 7.84 9.04 11.95
C LEU A 532 9.28 8.51 12.04
N LEU A 533 9.51 7.35 11.43
CA LEU A 533 10.82 6.69 11.35
C LEU A 533 11.43 6.98 9.98
N GLU A 534 12.47 7.82 9.96
CA GLU A 534 13.24 8.17 8.78
C GLU A 534 14.68 7.66 8.91
N PHE A 535 15.31 7.35 7.78
CA PHE A 535 16.68 6.84 7.74
C PHE A 535 17.70 7.99 7.75
N PRO A 536 18.88 7.78 8.37
CA PRO A 536 19.97 8.73 8.27
C PRO A 536 20.40 8.89 6.80
N GLN A 537 20.90 10.07 6.46
CA GLN A 537 21.49 10.31 5.14
C GLN A 537 22.91 9.74 5.13
N GLY A 538 23.13 8.74 4.28
CA GLY A 538 24.44 8.26 3.88
C GLY A 538 25.10 9.22 2.90
N HIS A 539 26.43 9.17 2.87
CA HIS A 539 27.27 10.03 2.03
C HIS A 539 28.39 9.24 1.34
N TRP A 540 28.34 7.91 1.34
CA TRP A 540 29.49 7.09 0.90
C TRP A 540 29.96 7.45 -0.50
N ARG A 541 29.09 7.40 -1.52
CA ARG A 541 29.52 7.66 -2.91
C ARG A 541 29.83 9.13 -3.17
N SER A 542 29.16 10.03 -2.47
CA SER A 542 29.36 11.48 -2.57
C SER A 542 30.50 12.01 -1.69
N ASP A 543 31.11 11.17 -0.84
CA ASP A 543 32.20 11.57 0.05
C ASP A 543 33.46 11.93 -0.78
N PRO A 544 33.98 13.16 -0.67
CA PRO A 544 35.17 13.58 -1.41
C PRO A 544 36.43 12.81 -1.00
N GLU A 545 36.48 12.20 0.18
CA GLU A 545 37.61 11.44 0.68
C GLU A 545 37.58 9.97 0.22
N ARG A 546 36.45 9.48 -0.31
CA ARG A 546 36.26 8.06 -0.68
C ARG A 546 37.39 7.53 -1.57
N GLN A 547 37.74 8.25 -2.64
CA GLN A 547 38.76 7.77 -3.57
C GLN A 547 40.14 7.72 -2.91
N ALA A 548 40.48 8.71 -2.09
CA ALA A 548 41.75 8.74 -1.36
C ALA A 548 41.85 7.58 -0.35
N MET A 549 40.74 7.23 0.32
CA MET A 549 40.68 6.07 1.22
C MET A 549 40.90 4.74 0.48
N ILE A 550 40.26 4.59 -0.69
CA ILE A 550 40.42 3.39 -1.54
C ILE A 550 41.87 3.29 -2.03
N ASP A 551 42.43 4.39 -2.54
CA ASP A 551 43.80 4.43 -3.06
C ASP A 551 44.82 4.11 -1.96
N ALA A 552 44.60 4.61 -0.73
CA ALA A 552 45.43 4.29 0.43
C ALA A 552 45.36 2.79 0.78
N PHE A 553 44.16 2.22 0.87
CA PHE A 553 43.95 0.79 1.15
C PHE A 553 44.70 -0.10 0.15
N VAL A 554 44.59 0.22 -1.14
CA VAL A 554 45.27 -0.54 -2.22
C VAL A 554 46.78 -0.33 -2.19
N THR A 555 47.25 0.90 -1.97
CA THR A 555 48.70 1.24 -1.95
C THR A 555 49.41 0.58 -0.77
N ASP A 556 48.74 0.47 0.38
CA ASP A 556 49.26 -0.19 1.58
C ASP A 556 49.31 -1.73 1.43
N GLY A 557 48.88 -2.27 0.30
CA GLY A 557 48.90 -3.70 -0.01
C GLY A 557 47.85 -4.50 0.76
N MET A 558 46.83 -3.84 1.30
CA MET A 558 45.73 -4.52 1.99
C MET A 558 44.84 -5.27 0.99
N HIS A 559 44.37 -6.44 1.41
CA HIS A 559 43.53 -7.32 0.61
C HIS A 559 42.21 -7.62 1.34
N PRO A 560 41.09 -7.81 0.61
CA PRO A 560 39.82 -8.29 1.18
C PRO A 560 39.89 -9.54 2.06
N PHE A 561 40.97 -10.33 1.97
CA PHE A 561 41.14 -11.54 2.78
C PHE A 561 41.81 -11.24 4.13
N ASP A 562 42.45 -10.07 4.28
CA ASP A 562 43.14 -9.67 5.50
C ASP A 562 42.16 -9.36 6.64
N VAL A 563 40.90 -9.07 6.30
CA VAL A 563 39.82 -8.76 7.27
C VAL A 563 39.07 -10.01 7.75
N LEU A 564 39.35 -11.20 7.20
CA LEU A 564 38.68 -12.44 7.56
C LEU A 564 39.48 -13.22 8.61
N GLU A 565 39.16 -13.06 9.90
CA GLU A 565 39.71 -13.95 10.93
C GLU A 565 39.17 -15.39 10.77
N HIS A 566 37.88 -15.55 10.43
CA HIS A 566 37.18 -16.81 10.18
C HIS A 566 36.27 -16.69 8.94
N ARG A 567 36.12 -17.76 8.15
CA ARG A 567 35.26 -17.78 6.96
C ARG A 567 33.78 -17.79 7.36
N PRO A 568 32.97 -16.77 7.01
CA PRO A 568 31.53 -16.79 7.25
C PRO A 568 30.86 -17.92 6.45
N PRO A 569 29.77 -18.52 6.95
CA PRO A 569 29.11 -19.67 6.32
C PRO A 569 28.58 -19.39 4.90
N ASP A 570 28.28 -18.12 4.58
CA ASP A 570 27.66 -17.72 3.30
C ASP A 570 28.66 -17.07 2.31
N LEU A 571 29.97 -17.15 2.59
CA LEU A 571 31.01 -16.48 1.81
C LEU A 571 31.58 -17.39 0.71
N VAL A 572 31.32 -17.02 -0.55
CA VAL A 572 31.87 -17.69 -1.74
C VAL A 572 33.14 -16.99 -2.18
N VAL A 573 34.21 -17.76 -2.39
CA VAL A 573 35.47 -17.27 -2.96
C VAL A 573 35.48 -17.66 -4.43
N VAL A 574 35.59 -16.67 -5.31
CA VAL A 574 35.63 -16.87 -6.77
C VAL A 574 37.03 -16.51 -7.27
N ASP A 575 37.65 -17.43 -8.01
CA ASP A 575 38.93 -17.23 -8.68
C ASP A 575 38.70 -17.22 -10.20
N HIS A 576 38.99 -16.10 -10.86
CA HIS A 576 38.76 -15.91 -12.30
C HIS A 576 39.70 -16.75 -13.19
N ASN A 577 40.73 -17.42 -12.64
CA ASN A 577 41.73 -18.14 -13.43
C ASN A 577 41.35 -19.57 -13.85
N ARG A 578 40.23 -20.15 -13.40
CA ARG A 578 39.83 -21.53 -13.75
C ARG A 578 39.15 -21.72 -15.12
N GLY A 579 39.30 -20.76 -16.04
CA GLY A 579 38.80 -20.87 -17.42
C GLY A 579 39.83 -21.31 -18.48
N GLY A 580 41.09 -21.54 -18.09
CA GLY A 580 42.22 -21.60 -19.04
C GLY A 580 42.99 -22.91 -19.16
N ASP A 581 42.74 -23.94 -18.35
CA ASP A 581 43.58 -25.15 -18.36
C ASP A 581 42.93 -26.30 -19.15
N LYS A 582 43.05 -26.22 -20.49
CA LYS A 582 42.98 -27.41 -21.32
C LYS A 582 44.30 -28.15 -21.16
N GLY A 583 44.24 -29.33 -20.57
CA GLY A 583 45.38 -30.18 -20.27
C GLY A 583 46.37 -30.35 -21.41
N GLY A 584 47.65 -30.23 -21.06
CA GLY A 584 48.76 -30.87 -21.73
C GLY A 584 49.42 -31.84 -20.75
N ASP A 585 48.99 -33.09 -20.79
CA ASP A 585 49.81 -34.24 -21.21
C ASP A 585 48.90 -35.44 -21.53
#